data_AF-A0A6J2U5G0-F1
#
_entry.id   AF-A0A6J2U5G0-F1
#
_cell.length_a   1.000
_cell.length_b   1.000
_cell.length_c   1.000
_cell.angle_alpha   90.00
_cell.angle_beta   90.00
_cell.angle_gamma   90.00
#
_symmetry.space_group_name_H-M   'P 1'
#
loop_
_entity.id
_entity.type
_entity.pdbx_description
1 polymer ?
#
loop_
_entity_poly.entity_id
_entity_poly.type
_entity_poly.pdbx_seq_one_letter_code
_entity_poly.pdbx_strand_id
1 'polypeptide(L)'
;MARCFNHKLVLNFCNLLFLLCGTMLIVSGCYLYTDTRRILLSRLLAAPSERLSALPQPLLYYIALGLCVAGFVAVLAAVIGFWASCLHTYCFLSVYFLSVVVLLLAESVVCLAITLWPHCLGISLDETQMVKALQANYGIPGQEQFTNAMDLAQTRFGCCGMSGAINYDTSLWRLQEYGQRNWAVPLSCCVLENAPDRLSYLDPKPANESQCQSLERTSYERERYTESCLPHLDGWYREQYSVFLGASLVMGLVEFCVLLAIILSCTGIATQRATLASDTQHLRKRAKSRQVLVENLYEPEVELRDVGAGVRSMCLGSRHVSSEDFKELYVQPRDLYKQRHNTTFKPIASDYQTPMRSYLV
;
A
#
# COMPACT_ATOMS: atom_id res chain seq x y z
N MET A 1 -13.65 -4.19 -35.17
CA MET A 1 -13.09 -3.16 -34.26
C MET A 1 -12.64 -3.81 -32.95
N ALA A 2 -11.51 -4.50 -32.95
CA ALA A 2 -10.90 -4.98 -31.71
C ALA A 2 -10.01 -3.86 -31.17
N ARG A 3 -10.51 -3.05 -30.23
CA ARG A 3 -9.64 -2.17 -29.44
C ARG A 3 -8.69 -3.09 -28.68
N CYS A 4 -7.42 -3.16 -29.09
CA CYS A 4 -6.36 -3.76 -28.27
C CYS A 4 -6.36 -3.04 -26.93
N PHE A 5 -6.97 -3.65 -25.92
CA PHE A 5 -6.91 -3.18 -24.55
C PHE A 5 -5.44 -3.33 -24.11
N ASN A 6 -4.70 -2.22 -24.08
CA ASN A 6 -3.31 -2.19 -23.65
C ASN A 6 -3.25 -2.39 -22.13
N HIS A 7 -3.40 -3.64 -21.67
CA HIS A 7 -3.39 -4.02 -20.25
C HIS A 7 -2.20 -3.44 -19.48
N LYS A 8 -1.04 -3.26 -20.12
CA LYS A 8 0.14 -2.58 -19.56
C LYS A 8 -0.11 -1.11 -19.22
N LEU A 9 -0.82 -0.39 -20.10
CA LEU A 9 -1.16 1.02 -19.89
C LEU A 9 -2.12 1.15 -18.70
N VAL A 10 -3.11 0.26 -18.61
CA VAL A 10 -4.07 0.22 -17.51
C VAL A 10 -3.38 -0.07 -16.18
N LEU A 11 -2.49 -1.07 -16.13
CA LEU A 11 -1.71 -1.38 -14.93
C LEU A 11 -0.84 -0.19 -14.49
N ASN A 12 -0.12 0.44 -15.41
CA ASN A 12 0.70 1.62 -15.10
C ASN A 12 -0.14 2.81 -14.63
N PHE A 13 -1.32 3.01 -15.22
CA PHE A 13 -2.24 4.06 -14.79
C PHE A 13 -2.78 3.80 -13.38
N CYS A 14 -3.23 2.58 -13.07
CA CYS A 14 -3.69 2.22 -11.72
C CYS A 14 -2.55 2.35 -10.69
N ASN A 15 -1.33 1.93 -11.03
CA ASN A 15 -0.17 2.10 -10.15
C ASN A 15 0.20 3.58 -9.94
N LEU A 16 -0.02 4.45 -10.93
CA LEU A 16 0.15 5.90 -10.78
C LEU A 16 -0.88 6.48 -9.81
N LEU A 17 -2.15 6.09 -9.93
CA LEU A 17 -3.18 6.50 -8.97
C LEU A 17 -2.83 6.03 -7.56
N PHE A 18 -2.40 4.78 -7.42
CA PHE A 18 -2.00 4.22 -6.12
C PHE A 18 -0.79 4.95 -5.53
N LEU A 19 0.20 5.30 -6.35
CA LEU A 19 1.33 6.14 -5.95
C LEU A 19 0.88 7.51 -5.45
N LEU A 20 0.00 8.19 -6.21
CA LEU A 20 -0.52 9.51 -5.84
C LEU A 20 -1.26 9.44 -4.51
N CYS A 21 -2.14 8.45 -4.32
CA CYS A 21 -2.85 8.28 -3.06
C CYS A 21 -1.88 7.98 -1.89
N GLY A 22 -0.88 7.12 -2.09
CA GLY A 22 0.18 6.88 -1.11
C GLY A 22 0.95 8.15 -0.71
N THR A 23 1.32 8.99 -1.68
CA THR A 23 1.99 10.28 -1.39
C THR A 23 1.09 11.25 -0.63
N MET A 24 -0.21 11.31 -0.98
CA MET A 24 -1.19 12.14 -0.27
C MET A 24 -1.39 11.68 1.17
N LEU A 25 -1.33 10.37 1.45
CA LEU A 25 -1.36 9.84 2.81
C LEU A 25 -0.15 10.29 3.62
N ILE A 26 1.06 10.24 3.05
CA ILE A 26 2.28 10.74 3.72
C ILE A 26 2.15 12.24 4.03
N VAL A 27 1.76 13.05 3.04
CA VAL A 27 1.60 14.50 3.23
C VAL A 27 0.55 14.81 4.29
N SER A 28 -0.59 14.10 4.27
CA SER A 28 -1.65 14.27 5.26
C SER A 28 -1.21 13.84 6.66
N GLY A 29 -0.42 12.75 6.78
CA GLY A 29 0.14 12.29 8.04
C GLY A 29 1.13 13.29 8.63
N CYS A 30 2.03 13.83 7.81
CA CYS A 30 2.96 14.89 8.21
C CYS A 30 2.20 16.17 8.61
N TYR A 31 1.19 16.56 7.84
CA TYR A 31 0.34 17.71 8.17
C TYR A 31 -0.34 17.53 9.53
N LEU A 32 -0.95 16.37 9.76
CA LEU A 32 -1.59 16.05 11.04
C LEU A 32 -0.58 16.02 12.20
N TYR A 33 0.63 15.50 11.97
CA TYR A 33 1.71 15.49 12.95
C TYR A 33 2.12 16.91 13.37
N THR A 34 2.13 17.86 12.44
CA THR A 34 2.43 19.27 12.75
C THR A 34 1.28 20.04 13.40
N ASP A 35 0.04 19.56 13.27
CA ASP A 35 -1.15 20.21 13.85
C ASP A 35 -1.35 19.78 15.31
N THR A 36 -0.56 20.39 16.19
CA THR A 36 -0.59 20.13 17.64
C THR A 36 -1.96 20.38 18.28
N ARG A 37 -2.78 21.28 17.71
CA ARG A 37 -4.11 21.60 18.25
C ARG A 37 -5.12 20.50 18.03
N ARG A 38 -5.16 19.93 16.83
CA ARG A 38 -6.02 18.76 16.54
C ARG A 38 -5.62 17.60 17.43
N ILE A 39 -4.32 17.36 17.55
CA ILE A 39 -3.76 16.33 18.43
C ILE A 39 -4.20 16.56 19.88
N LEU A 40 -4.12 17.80 20.37
CA LEU A 40 -4.52 18.15 21.73
C LEU A 40 -6.04 17.94 21.95
N LEU A 41 -6.89 18.39 21.02
CA LEU A 41 -8.35 18.17 21.08
C LEU A 41 -8.72 16.69 21.14
N SER A 42 -7.99 15.82 20.45
CA SER A 42 -8.26 14.37 20.49
C SER A 42 -8.09 13.73 21.87
N ARG A 43 -7.35 14.39 22.78
CA ARG A 43 -7.21 13.93 24.17
C ARG A 43 -8.54 13.97 24.93
N LEU A 44 -9.40 14.94 24.63
CA LEU A 44 -10.73 15.04 25.26
C LEU A 44 -11.61 13.85 24.91
N LEU A 45 -11.53 13.37 23.67
CA LEU A 45 -12.29 12.20 23.21
C LEU A 45 -11.78 10.88 23.84
N ALA A 46 -10.50 10.83 24.21
CA ALA A 46 -9.88 9.66 24.82
C ALA A 46 -10.04 9.61 26.35
N ALA A 47 -10.33 10.76 26.99
CA ALA A 47 -10.36 10.89 28.44
C ALA A 47 -11.41 10.02 29.16
N PRO A 48 -12.61 9.75 28.62
CA PRO A 48 -13.58 8.87 29.27
C PRO A 48 -13.17 7.40 29.31
N SER A 49 -12.29 6.99 28.39
CA SER A 49 -11.91 5.59 28.22
C SER A 49 -10.60 5.29 28.96
N GLU A 50 -10.68 4.50 30.03
CA GLU A 50 -9.53 4.08 30.86
C GLU A 50 -8.38 3.44 30.06
N ARG A 51 -8.70 2.70 28.98
CA ARG A 51 -7.68 2.08 28.13
C ARG A 51 -6.93 3.09 27.28
N LEU A 52 -7.58 4.17 26.89
CA LEU A 52 -7.04 5.17 25.96
C LEU A 52 -6.37 6.33 26.71
N SER A 53 -6.85 6.64 27.92
CA SER A 53 -6.22 7.58 28.85
C SER A 53 -4.87 7.08 29.36
N ALA A 54 -4.66 5.75 29.39
CA ALA A 54 -3.39 5.12 29.77
C ALA A 54 -2.28 5.26 28.71
N LEU A 55 -2.60 5.69 27.47
CA LEU A 55 -1.55 5.90 26.47
C LEU A 55 -0.70 7.14 26.82
N PRO A 56 0.63 7.05 26.71
CA PRO A 56 1.51 8.18 27.02
C PRO A 56 1.34 9.35 26.05
N GLN A 57 0.87 9.09 24.83
CA GLN A 57 0.63 10.11 23.81
C GLN A 57 -0.84 10.09 23.31
N PRO A 58 -1.36 11.24 22.85
CA PRO A 58 -2.72 11.35 22.32
C PRO A 58 -2.94 10.47 21.09
N LEU A 59 -4.16 9.96 20.92
CA LEU A 59 -4.54 9.02 19.85
C LEU A 59 -4.19 9.53 18.45
N LEU A 60 -4.47 10.81 18.14
CA LEU A 60 -4.19 11.35 16.80
C LEU A 60 -2.69 11.39 16.47
N TYR A 61 -1.80 11.40 17.47
CA TYR A 61 -0.36 11.30 17.22
C TYR A 61 0.00 9.95 16.60
N TYR A 62 -0.53 8.85 17.17
CA TYR A 62 -0.31 7.51 16.62
C TYR A 62 -0.98 7.33 15.27
N ILE A 63 -2.17 7.92 15.06
CA ILE A 63 -2.82 7.93 13.74
C ILE A 63 -1.97 8.68 12.71
N ALA A 64 -1.42 9.86 13.05
CA ALA A 64 -0.56 10.62 12.14
C ALA A 64 0.67 9.82 11.72
N LEU A 65 1.34 9.17 12.68
CA LEU A 65 2.47 8.30 12.41
C LEU A 65 2.07 7.09 11.56
N GLY A 66 0.95 6.44 11.90
CA GLY A 66 0.41 5.31 11.15
C GLY A 66 0.08 5.67 9.71
N LEU A 67 -0.47 6.86 9.47
CA LEU A 67 -0.78 7.38 8.14
C LEU A 67 0.48 7.60 7.30
N CYS A 68 1.54 8.14 7.91
CA CYS A 68 2.85 8.27 7.26
C CYS A 68 3.44 6.91 6.88
N VAL A 69 3.43 5.95 7.80
CA VAL A 69 3.96 4.60 7.55
C VAL A 69 3.15 3.88 6.47
N ALA A 70 1.82 3.91 6.56
CA ALA A 70 0.93 3.31 5.57
C ALA A 70 1.15 3.93 4.18
N GLY A 71 1.23 5.27 4.10
CA GLY A 71 1.52 5.97 2.85
C GLY A 71 2.88 5.59 2.26
N PHE A 72 3.92 5.44 3.09
CA PHE A 72 5.23 4.99 2.65
C PHE A 72 5.20 3.56 2.09
N VAL A 73 4.52 2.64 2.77
CA VAL A 73 4.33 1.26 2.29
C VAL A 73 3.56 1.24 0.97
N ALA A 74 2.51 2.05 0.83
CA ALA A 74 1.73 2.18 -0.41
C ALA A 74 2.60 2.71 -1.57
N VAL A 75 3.43 3.72 -1.32
CA VAL A 75 4.39 4.24 -2.31
C VAL A 75 5.37 3.15 -2.74
N LEU A 76 5.97 2.42 -1.80
CA LEU A 76 6.88 1.31 -2.14
C LEU A 76 6.18 0.23 -2.98
N ALA A 77 4.98 -0.17 -2.59
CA ALA A 77 4.18 -1.12 -3.34
C ALA A 77 3.88 -0.60 -4.77
N ALA A 78 3.53 0.68 -4.94
CA ALA A 78 3.30 1.27 -6.24
C ALA A 78 4.56 1.26 -7.14
N VAL A 79 5.74 1.57 -6.57
CA VAL A 79 7.03 1.52 -7.30
C VAL A 79 7.36 0.08 -7.71
N ILE A 80 7.14 -0.90 -6.83
CA ILE A 80 7.22 -2.33 -7.17
C ILE A 80 6.27 -2.67 -8.32
N GLY A 81 5.06 -2.12 -8.31
CA GLY A 81 4.08 -2.27 -9.40
C GLY A 81 4.60 -1.76 -10.75
N PHE A 82 5.26 -0.59 -10.78
CA PHE A 82 5.90 -0.08 -12.00
C PHE A 82 7.03 -1.01 -12.49
N TRP A 83 7.90 -1.49 -11.58
CA TRP A 83 8.94 -2.45 -11.94
C TRP A 83 8.36 -3.78 -12.43
N ALA A 84 7.31 -4.29 -11.80
CA ALA A 84 6.63 -5.53 -12.20
C ALA A 84 5.96 -5.41 -13.58
N SER A 85 5.53 -4.21 -13.98
CA SER A 85 5.00 -3.95 -15.33
C SER A 85 6.09 -3.98 -16.40
N CYS A 86 7.31 -3.53 -16.07
CA CYS A 86 8.46 -3.56 -16.97
C CYS A 86 9.07 -4.97 -17.08
N LEU A 87 9.10 -5.72 -15.97
CA LEU A 87 9.72 -7.03 -15.87
C LEU A 87 8.69 -8.13 -16.18
N HIS A 88 8.80 -8.76 -17.35
CA HIS A 88 7.91 -9.83 -17.84
C HIS A 88 7.99 -11.18 -17.09
N THR A 89 8.37 -11.14 -15.82
CA THR A 89 8.61 -12.30 -14.96
C THR A 89 7.43 -12.52 -14.01
N TYR A 90 6.87 -13.73 -14.04
CA TYR A 90 5.72 -14.13 -13.22
C TYR A 90 5.98 -14.04 -11.71
N CYS A 91 7.23 -14.24 -11.28
CA CYS A 91 7.59 -14.15 -9.87
C CYS A 91 7.34 -12.74 -9.30
N PHE A 92 7.84 -11.70 -9.97
CA PHE A 92 7.64 -10.30 -9.53
C PHE A 92 6.17 -9.88 -9.57
N LEU A 93 5.43 -10.30 -10.60
CA LEU A 93 3.99 -10.01 -10.69
C LEU A 93 3.18 -10.73 -9.59
N SER A 94 3.58 -11.95 -9.22
CA SER A 94 2.96 -12.71 -8.13
C SER A 94 3.27 -12.10 -6.76
N VAL A 95 4.51 -11.67 -6.51
CA VAL A 95 4.87 -10.97 -5.27
C VAL A 95 4.11 -9.66 -5.17
N TYR A 96 4.01 -8.91 -6.27
CA TYR A 96 3.22 -7.69 -6.32
C TYR A 96 1.73 -7.95 -6.04
N PHE A 97 1.13 -8.95 -6.69
CA PHE A 97 -0.25 -9.37 -6.42
C PHE A 97 -0.48 -9.69 -4.95
N LEU A 98 0.37 -10.53 -4.35
CA LEU A 98 0.25 -10.87 -2.93
C LEU A 98 0.40 -9.65 -2.02
N SER A 99 1.32 -8.74 -2.35
CA SER A 99 1.50 -7.51 -1.57
C SER A 99 0.24 -6.64 -1.57
N VAL A 100 -0.41 -6.44 -2.72
CA VAL A 100 -1.64 -5.63 -2.82
C VAL A 100 -2.81 -6.33 -2.12
N VAL A 101 -2.91 -7.66 -2.19
CA VAL A 101 -3.92 -8.41 -1.44
C VAL A 101 -3.75 -8.22 0.07
N VAL A 102 -2.51 -8.28 0.58
CA VAL A 102 -2.22 -8.05 2.00
C VAL A 102 -2.58 -6.62 2.42
N LEU A 103 -2.29 -5.62 1.58
CA LEU A 103 -2.66 -4.23 1.84
C LEU A 103 -4.17 -4.05 1.90
N LEU A 104 -4.92 -4.63 0.96
CA LEU A 104 -6.37 -4.53 0.94
C LEU A 104 -7.00 -5.21 2.16
N LEU A 105 -6.45 -6.35 2.60
CA LEU A 105 -6.90 -7.01 3.82
C LEU A 105 -6.60 -6.15 5.06
N ALA A 106 -5.39 -5.58 5.16
CA ALA A 106 -5.02 -4.70 6.27
C ALA A 106 -5.91 -3.45 6.30
N GLU A 107 -6.18 -2.85 5.15
CA GLU A 107 -7.10 -1.73 5.01
C GLU A 107 -8.53 -2.09 5.40
N SER A 108 -9.01 -3.28 5.03
CA SER A 108 -10.33 -3.74 5.44
C SER A 108 -10.46 -3.85 6.96
N VAL A 109 -9.40 -4.32 7.64
CA VAL A 109 -9.34 -4.37 9.11
C VAL A 109 -9.35 -2.96 9.70
N VAL A 110 -8.61 -2.01 9.11
CA VAL A 110 -8.62 -0.60 9.55
C VAL A 110 -10.01 0.03 9.34
N CYS A 111 -10.66 -0.21 8.21
CA CYS A 111 -12.01 0.28 7.92
C CYS A 111 -13.05 -0.29 8.91
N LEU A 112 -12.97 -1.59 9.21
CA LEU A 112 -13.78 -2.21 10.26
C LEU A 112 -13.48 -1.61 11.64
N ALA A 113 -12.20 -1.40 11.97
CA ALA A 113 -11.81 -0.79 13.23
C ALA A 113 -12.37 0.64 13.36
N ILE A 114 -12.32 1.45 12.29
CA ILE A 114 -12.90 2.80 12.26
C ILE A 114 -14.43 2.72 12.47
N THR A 115 -15.14 1.90 11.69
CA THR A 115 -16.60 1.80 11.77
C THR A 115 -17.12 1.25 13.09
N LEU A 116 -16.39 0.32 13.70
CA LEU A 116 -16.73 -0.26 15.00
C LEU A 116 -16.16 0.57 16.17
N TRP A 117 -15.28 1.53 15.91
CA TRP A 117 -14.62 2.39 16.90
C TRP A 117 -15.61 3.00 17.92
N PRO A 118 -16.76 3.59 17.50
CA PRO A 118 -17.70 4.21 18.45
C PRO A 118 -18.32 3.18 19.40
N HIS A 119 -18.58 1.97 18.91
CA HIS A 119 -19.24 0.91 19.67
C HIS A 119 -18.26 0.12 20.55
N CYS A 120 -17.05 -0.14 20.06
CA CYS A 120 -16.03 -0.94 20.76
C CYS A 120 -15.23 -0.16 21.80
N LEU A 121 -15.01 1.14 21.61
CA LEU A 121 -14.22 1.96 22.54
C LEU A 121 -15.05 2.71 23.57
N GLY A 122 -16.38 2.58 23.52
CA GLY A 122 -17.26 3.25 24.47
C GLY A 122 -17.19 4.77 24.36
N ILE A 123 -16.65 5.31 23.25
CA ILE A 123 -16.77 6.73 22.86
C ILE A 123 -18.20 6.97 22.35
N SER A 124 -19.18 6.49 23.11
CA SER A 124 -20.40 7.26 23.23
C SER A 124 -19.93 8.57 23.83
N LEU A 125 -20.13 9.70 23.15
CA LEU A 125 -20.09 11.02 23.78
C LEU A 125 -21.26 11.11 24.77
N ASP A 126 -21.28 10.19 25.72
CA ASP A 126 -22.16 10.14 26.85
C ASP A 126 -21.76 11.31 27.71
N GLU A 127 -22.66 12.30 27.72
CA GLU A 127 -22.50 13.53 28.46
C GLU A 127 -22.05 13.27 29.89
N THR A 128 -22.59 12.23 30.53
CA THR A 128 -22.27 11.92 31.92
C THR A 128 -20.81 11.53 32.14
N GLN A 129 -20.21 10.79 31.21
CA GLN A 129 -18.81 10.35 31.30
C GLN A 129 -17.86 11.49 30.97
N MET A 130 -18.19 12.31 29.98
CA MET A 130 -17.42 13.50 29.61
C MET A 130 -17.40 14.52 30.74
N VAL A 131 -18.55 14.77 31.37
CA VAL A 131 -18.66 15.66 32.54
C VAL A 131 -17.83 15.12 33.72
N LYS A 132 -17.89 13.82 34.00
CA LYS A 132 -17.05 13.20 35.05
C LYS A 132 -15.55 13.33 34.74
N ALA A 133 -15.15 13.09 33.49
CA ALA A 133 -13.77 13.24 33.07
C ALA A 133 -13.28 14.69 33.24
N LEU A 134 -14.11 15.68 32.89
CA LEU A 134 -13.84 17.10 33.14
C LEU A 134 -13.66 17.37 34.64
N GLN A 135 -14.62 16.97 35.46
CA GLN A 135 -14.61 17.22 36.91
C GLN A 135 -13.41 16.60 37.63
N ALA A 136 -12.94 15.45 37.15
CA ALA A 136 -11.84 14.71 37.75
C ALA A 136 -10.44 15.15 37.29
N ASN A 137 -10.29 15.66 36.05
CA ASN A 137 -8.97 15.88 35.45
C ASN A 137 -8.66 17.35 35.14
N TYR A 138 -9.66 18.22 35.07
CA TYR A 138 -9.42 19.64 34.79
C TYR A 138 -8.67 20.30 35.95
N GLY A 139 -7.61 21.05 35.64
CA GLY A 139 -6.86 21.85 36.61
C GLY A 139 -6.13 21.07 37.69
N ILE A 140 -5.97 19.75 37.54
CA ILE A 140 -5.29 18.88 38.51
C ILE A 140 -3.80 18.77 38.16
N PRO A 141 -2.88 18.86 39.16
CA PRO A 141 -1.46 18.66 38.93
C PRO A 141 -1.19 17.28 38.30
N GLY A 142 -0.40 17.26 37.23
CA GLY A 142 -0.13 16.04 36.44
C GLY A 142 -1.13 15.80 35.29
N GLN A 143 -2.23 16.56 35.21
CA GLN A 143 -3.22 16.49 34.12
C GLN A 143 -3.28 17.79 33.28
N GLU A 144 -2.18 18.53 33.21
CA GLU A 144 -2.08 19.81 32.48
C GLU A 144 -2.49 19.68 31.00
N GLN A 145 -2.13 18.56 30.37
CA GLN A 145 -2.49 18.30 28.97
C GLN A 145 -4.00 18.19 28.75
N PHE A 146 -4.74 17.69 29.74
CA PHE A 146 -6.20 17.65 29.68
C PHE A 146 -6.78 19.07 29.84
N THR A 147 -6.24 19.84 30.78
CA THR A 147 -6.63 21.25 31.01
C THR A 147 -6.42 22.09 29.74
N ASN A 148 -5.23 22.02 29.14
CA ASN A 148 -4.91 22.73 27.90
C ASN A 148 -5.83 22.30 26.73
N ALA A 149 -6.21 21.02 26.66
CA ALA A 149 -7.12 20.54 25.64
C ALA A 149 -8.53 21.09 25.82
N MET A 150 -9.01 21.17 27.07
CA MET A 150 -10.31 21.74 27.38
C MET A 150 -10.32 23.25 27.12
N ASP A 151 -9.29 23.97 27.55
CA ASP A 151 -9.18 25.41 27.31
C ASP A 151 -9.10 25.72 25.81
N LEU A 152 -8.40 24.88 25.04
CA LEU A 152 -8.39 24.96 23.58
C LEU A 152 -9.78 24.74 22.98
N ALA A 153 -10.55 23.77 23.47
CA ALA A 153 -11.92 23.54 22.98
C ALA A 153 -12.82 24.77 23.26
N GLN A 154 -12.72 25.34 24.46
CA GLN A 154 -13.53 26.47 24.89
C GLN A 154 -13.24 27.73 24.07
N THR A 155 -11.96 28.08 23.94
CA THR A 155 -11.51 29.22 23.13
C THR A 155 -11.76 29.03 21.64
N ARG A 156 -11.65 27.80 21.12
CA ARG A 156 -11.86 27.50 19.70
C ARG A 156 -13.33 27.53 19.29
N PHE A 157 -14.21 26.97 20.12
CA PHE A 157 -15.63 26.81 19.79
C PHE A 157 -16.52 27.88 20.42
N GLY A 158 -16.02 28.68 21.36
CA GLY A 158 -16.82 29.67 22.09
C GLY A 158 -17.85 29.00 23.00
N CYS A 159 -17.42 27.97 23.73
CA CYS A 159 -18.27 27.17 24.63
C CYS A 159 -17.66 27.11 26.03
N CYS A 160 -18.42 26.67 27.04
CA CYS A 160 -17.93 26.53 28.41
C CYS A 160 -18.46 25.26 29.08
N GLY A 161 -17.54 24.45 29.62
CA GLY A 161 -17.83 23.12 30.17
C GLY A 161 -18.27 22.08 29.13
N MET A 162 -18.44 20.83 29.56
CA MET A 162 -18.88 19.75 28.67
C MET A 162 -20.35 19.90 28.30
N SER A 163 -21.23 19.99 29.29
CA SER A 163 -22.65 20.31 29.13
C SER A 163 -23.01 21.74 29.50
N GLY A 164 -22.13 22.42 30.23
CA GLY A 164 -22.25 23.84 30.55
C GLY A 164 -21.29 24.27 31.65
N ALA A 165 -21.27 25.58 31.94
CA ALA A 165 -20.41 26.17 32.96
C ALA A 165 -20.58 25.55 34.37
N ILE A 166 -21.78 25.04 34.68
CA ILE A 166 -22.10 24.34 35.94
C ILE A 166 -21.21 23.12 36.19
N ASN A 167 -20.59 22.54 35.16
CA ASN A 167 -19.70 21.39 35.35
C ASN A 167 -18.47 21.73 36.21
N TYR A 168 -18.09 23.00 36.29
CA TYR A 168 -16.97 23.46 37.12
C TYR A 168 -17.32 23.56 38.61
N ASP A 169 -18.59 23.74 38.96
CA ASP A 169 -19.03 23.90 40.35
C ASP A 169 -18.69 22.69 41.22
N THR A 170 -18.79 21.49 40.65
CA THR A 170 -18.48 20.21 41.33
C THR A 170 -17.16 19.60 40.88
N SER A 171 -16.32 20.37 40.17
CA SER A 171 -14.99 19.90 39.73
C SER A 171 -13.97 19.92 40.87
N LEU A 172 -13.01 19.00 40.82
CA LEU A 172 -11.89 18.98 41.78
C LEU A 172 -11.06 20.26 41.70
N TRP A 173 -10.95 20.88 40.52
CA TRP A 173 -10.31 22.19 40.32
C TRP A 173 -10.85 23.27 41.26
N ARG A 174 -12.18 23.35 41.39
CA ARG A 174 -12.84 24.32 42.27
C ARG A 174 -12.83 23.87 43.72
N LEU A 175 -13.13 22.60 43.98
CA LEU A 175 -13.25 22.07 45.34
C LEU A 175 -11.91 22.01 46.09
N GLN A 176 -10.80 21.80 45.38
CA GLN A 176 -9.45 21.75 45.95
C GLN A 176 -8.69 23.07 45.82
N GLU A 177 -9.36 24.16 45.42
CA GLU A 177 -8.78 25.50 45.24
C GLU A 177 -7.54 25.52 44.33
N TYR A 178 -7.48 24.66 43.31
CA TYR A 178 -6.40 24.73 42.30
C TYR A 178 -6.59 25.93 41.37
N GLY A 179 -7.83 26.39 41.19
CA GLY A 179 -8.13 27.68 40.57
C GLY A 179 -7.95 28.85 41.52
N GLN A 180 -7.99 30.08 41.00
CA GLN A 180 -8.11 31.24 41.89
C GLN A 180 -9.42 31.16 42.69
N ARG A 181 -9.36 31.43 44.00
CA ARG A 181 -10.47 31.28 44.97
C ARG A 181 -11.78 31.96 44.58
N ASN A 182 -11.75 32.95 43.70
CA ASN A 182 -12.90 33.77 43.33
C ASN A 182 -13.39 33.55 41.88
N TRP A 183 -12.81 32.60 41.14
CA TRP A 183 -13.25 32.34 39.77
C TRP A 183 -14.41 31.35 39.76
N ALA A 184 -15.51 31.76 39.13
CA ALA A 184 -16.68 30.92 38.91
C ALA A 184 -16.41 29.89 37.80
N VAL A 185 -15.65 30.31 36.77
CA VAL A 185 -15.27 29.49 35.61
C VAL A 185 -13.81 29.77 35.22
N PRO A 186 -13.17 28.88 34.46
CA PRO A 186 -11.88 29.18 33.85
C PRO A 186 -11.93 30.40 32.92
N LEU A 187 -10.81 31.12 32.80
CA LEU A 187 -10.71 32.29 31.93
C LEU A 187 -10.89 31.96 30.44
N SER A 188 -10.61 30.72 30.04
CA SER A 188 -10.88 30.17 28.70
C SER A 188 -12.38 30.14 28.33
N CYS A 189 -13.28 30.20 29.32
CA CYS A 189 -14.73 30.39 29.10
C CYS A 189 -15.13 31.85 28.86
N CYS A 190 -14.24 32.82 29.09
CA CYS A 190 -14.52 34.23 28.88
C CYS A 190 -14.38 34.62 27.41
N VAL A 191 -15.06 35.69 27.02
CA VAL A 191 -14.77 36.38 25.76
C VAL A 191 -13.39 37.02 25.86
N LEU A 192 -12.48 36.61 24.97
CA LEU A 192 -11.08 37.01 25.02
C LEU A 192 -10.79 38.21 24.12
N GLU A 193 -9.99 39.14 24.62
CA GLU A 193 -9.41 40.22 23.80
C GLU A 193 -8.34 39.66 22.84
N ASN A 194 -7.56 38.68 23.31
CA ASN A 194 -6.54 38.00 22.52
C ASN A 194 -7.09 36.78 21.74
N ALA A 195 -8.39 36.75 21.43
CA ALA A 195 -9.00 35.71 20.59
C ALA A 195 -8.27 35.39 19.26
N PRO A 196 -7.69 36.36 18.51
CA PRO A 196 -6.97 36.03 17.28
C PRO A 196 -5.61 35.34 17.52
N ASP A 197 -5.09 35.35 18.75
CA ASP A 197 -3.86 34.66 19.09
C ASP A 197 -4.04 33.14 19.00
N ARG A 198 -3.05 32.52 18.39
CA ARG A 198 -2.92 31.08 18.22
C ARG A 198 -2.74 30.33 19.54
N LEU A 199 -2.24 31.00 20.58
CA LEU A 199 -1.96 30.43 21.90
C LEU A 199 -2.87 31.01 22.99
N SER A 200 -3.99 31.64 22.62
CA SER A 200 -4.96 32.23 23.56
C SER A 200 -5.52 31.25 24.59
N TYR A 201 -5.50 29.95 24.31
CA TYR A 201 -5.88 28.90 25.26
C TYR A 201 -4.86 28.63 26.37
N LEU A 202 -3.59 29.04 26.20
CA LEU A 202 -2.54 28.91 27.23
C LEU A 202 -2.42 30.16 28.10
N ASP A 203 -2.69 31.33 27.52
CA ASP A 203 -2.70 32.63 28.21
C ASP A 203 -3.97 33.41 27.83
N PRO A 204 -5.15 33.00 28.34
CA PRO A 204 -6.41 33.67 28.04
C PRO A 204 -6.46 35.06 28.68
N LYS A 205 -6.71 36.10 27.87
CA LYS A 205 -6.90 37.48 28.33
C LYS A 205 -8.35 37.91 28.12
N PRO A 206 -9.21 37.84 29.16
CA PRO A 206 -10.59 38.27 29.06
C PRO A 206 -10.69 39.75 28.71
N ALA A 207 -11.64 40.12 27.85
CA ALA A 207 -11.95 41.52 27.60
C ALA A 207 -12.46 42.22 28.88
N ASN A 208 -13.26 41.51 29.68
CA ASN A 208 -13.69 41.99 30.99
C ASN A 208 -13.77 40.84 32.01
N GLU A 209 -12.66 40.61 32.73
CA GLU A 209 -12.56 39.53 33.72
C GLU A 209 -13.63 39.64 34.81
N SER A 210 -13.88 40.85 35.33
CA SER A 210 -14.83 41.06 36.43
C SER A 210 -16.26 40.67 36.07
N GLN A 211 -16.72 41.05 34.88
CA GLN A 211 -18.04 40.71 34.38
C GLN A 211 -18.11 39.23 33.99
N CYS A 212 -17.07 38.71 33.34
CA CYS A 212 -16.99 37.29 33.03
C CYS A 212 -17.04 36.44 34.29
N GLN A 213 -16.48 36.85 35.43
CA GLN A 213 -16.46 36.07 36.67
C GLN A 213 -17.67 36.32 37.58
N SER A 214 -18.57 37.24 37.21
CA SER A 214 -19.80 37.51 37.97
C SER A 214 -20.69 36.27 38.11
N LEU A 215 -21.42 36.19 39.23
CA LEU A 215 -22.48 35.19 39.44
C LEU A 215 -23.83 35.67 38.86
N GLU A 216 -23.96 36.97 38.57
CA GLU A 216 -25.19 37.55 38.06
C GLU A 216 -25.27 37.42 36.54
N ARG A 217 -26.34 36.79 36.04
CA ARG A 217 -26.54 36.50 34.62
C ARG A 217 -26.45 37.73 33.72
N THR A 218 -27.05 38.83 34.13
CA THR A 218 -27.05 40.11 33.41
C THR A 218 -25.64 40.64 33.18
N SER A 219 -24.71 40.34 34.08
CA SER A 219 -23.32 40.77 34.00
C SER A 219 -22.48 39.87 33.09
N TYR A 220 -22.64 38.54 33.18
CA TYR A 220 -21.78 37.61 32.44
C TYR A 220 -22.29 37.23 31.05
N GLU A 221 -23.58 37.45 30.71
CA GLU A 221 -24.20 36.95 29.46
C GLU A 221 -23.49 37.41 28.18
N ARG A 222 -22.80 38.56 28.20
CA ARG A 222 -22.03 39.08 27.05
C ARG A 222 -20.54 38.78 27.11
N GLU A 223 -20.02 38.43 28.27
CA GLU A 223 -18.58 38.32 28.54
C GLU A 223 -18.14 36.88 28.85
N ARG A 224 -19.08 35.94 28.93
CA ARG A 224 -18.85 34.51 29.22
C ARG A 224 -19.65 33.63 28.27
N TYR A 225 -19.00 32.63 27.69
CA TYR A 225 -19.68 31.57 26.95
C TYR A 225 -20.52 30.69 27.89
N THR A 226 -21.76 30.42 27.51
CA THR A 226 -22.68 29.55 28.27
C THR A 226 -23.06 28.27 27.53
N GLU A 227 -22.67 28.16 26.25
CA GLU A 227 -23.00 27.02 25.41
C GLU A 227 -22.17 25.78 25.79
N SER A 228 -22.75 24.60 25.55
CA SER A 228 -22.16 23.29 25.78
C SER A 228 -21.06 23.00 24.75
N CYS A 229 -19.88 22.53 25.18
CA CYS A 229 -18.81 22.14 24.25
C CYS A 229 -19.06 20.78 23.58
N LEU A 230 -19.85 19.90 24.19
CA LEU A 230 -20.08 18.54 23.71
C LEU A 230 -20.62 18.46 22.26
N PRO A 231 -21.64 19.23 21.83
CA PRO A 231 -22.11 19.18 20.44
C PRO A 231 -21.04 19.64 19.43
N HIS A 232 -20.22 20.64 19.78
CA HIS A 232 -19.12 21.09 18.92
C HIS A 232 -18.02 20.03 18.81
N LEU A 233 -17.70 19.34 19.92
CA LEU A 233 -16.76 18.23 19.93
C LEU A 233 -17.28 17.02 19.14
N ASP A 234 -18.57 16.67 19.27
CA ASP A 234 -19.21 15.60 18.50
C ASP A 234 -19.18 15.92 17.00
N GLY A 235 -19.56 17.14 16.61
CA GLY A 235 -19.53 17.59 15.23
C GLY A 235 -18.11 17.53 14.66
N TRP A 236 -17.13 18.12 15.36
CA TRP A 236 -15.73 18.07 14.94
C TRP A 236 -15.20 16.63 14.81
N TYR A 237 -15.54 15.76 15.77
CA TYR A 237 -15.16 14.34 15.73
C TYR A 237 -15.75 13.62 14.51
N ARG A 238 -17.06 13.80 14.25
CA ARG A 238 -17.76 13.20 13.11
C ARG A 238 -17.18 13.66 11.78
N GLU A 239 -16.79 14.92 11.67
CA GLU A 239 -16.12 15.43 10.48
C GLU A 239 -14.79 14.72 10.23
N GLN A 240 -13.90 14.65 11.24
CA GLN A 240 -12.61 13.97 11.07
C GLN A 240 -12.82 12.48 10.75
N TYR A 241 -13.73 11.83 11.46
CA TYR A 241 -14.12 10.43 11.25
C TYR A 241 -14.59 10.18 9.80
N SER A 242 -15.49 11.03 9.28
CA SER A 242 -16.02 10.88 7.92
C SER A 242 -14.94 11.03 6.85
N VAL A 243 -13.97 11.92 7.07
CA VAL A 243 -12.82 12.12 6.18
C VAL A 243 -11.93 10.88 6.15
N PHE A 244 -11.60 10.30 7.31
CA PHE A 244 -10.79 9.07 7.36
C PHE A 244 -11.51 7.89 6.71
N LEU A 245 -12.80 7.70 6.99
CA LEU A 245 -13.60 6.63 6.38
C LEU A 245 -13.68 6.78 4.86
N GLY A 246 -13.94 8.00 4.38
CA GLY A 246 -13.97 8.30 2.95
C GLY A 246 -12.62 8.06 2.27
N ALA A 247 -11.53 8.47 2.92
CA ALA A 247 -10.17 8.24 2.40
C ALA A 247 -9.85 6.74 2.30
N SER A 248 -10.15 5.94 3.32
CA SER A 248 -9.98 4.47 3.28
C SER A 248 -10.86 3.81 2.22
N LEU A 249 -12.08 4.31 1.97
CA LEU A 249 -12.89 3.76 0.88
C LEU A 249 -12.27 4.04 -0.50
N VAL A 250 -11.74 5.25 -0.71
CA VAL A 250 -11.08 5.62 -1.97
C VAL A 250 -9.80 4.80 -2.18
N MET A 251 -8.99 4.64 -1.14
CA MET A 251 -7.80 3.80 -1.17
C MET A 251 -8.13 2.34 -1.55
N GLY A 252 -9.10 1.73 -0.87
CA GLY A 252 -9.54 0.36 -1.19
C GLY A 252 -10.10 0.21 -2.60
N LEU A 253 -10.79 1.22 -3.13
CA LEU A 253 -11.24 1.22 -4.53
C LEU A 253 -10.06 1.26 -5.52
N VAL A 254 -9.03 2.05 -5.24
CA VAL A 254 -7.81 2.13 -6.06
C VAL A 254 -7.05 0.81 -6.00
N GLU A 255 -6.87 0.23 -4.82
CA GLU A 255 -6.23 -1.08 -4.63
C GLU A 255 -6.99 -2.19 -5.37
N PHE A 256 -8.32 -2.20 -5.29
CA PHE A 256 -9.15 -3.13 -6.05
C PHE A 256 -8.96 -2.96 -7.58
N CYS A 257 -8.88 -1.72 -8.07
CA CYS A 257 -8.59 -1.45 -9.48
C CYS A 257 -7.19 -1.96 -9.88
N VAL A 258 -6.19 -1.80 -9.01
CA VAL A 258 -4.84 -2.36 -9.21
C VAL A 258 -4.90 -3.88 -9.29
N LEU A 259 -5.62 -4.57 -8.39
CA LEU A 259 -5.78 -6.03 -8.45
C LEU A 259 -6.42 -6.50 -9.75
N LEU A 260 -7.48 -5.83 -10.21
CA LEU A 260 -8.09 -6.13 -11.50
C LEU A 260 -7.10 -5.92 -12.65
N ALA A 261 -6.32 -4.83 -12.64
CA ALA A 261 -5.31 -4.57 -13.65
C ALA A 261 -4.19 -5.64 -13.66
N ILE A 262 -3.77 -6.13 -12.49
CA ILE A 262 -2.82 -7.24 -12.37
C ILE A 262 -3.41 -8.52 -12.98
N ILE A 263 -4.66 -8.87 -12.68
CA ILE A 263 -5.33 -10.06 -13.24
C ILE A 263 -5.44 -9.97 -14.76
N LEU A 264 -5.83 -8.80 -15.29
CA LEU A 264 -5.88 -8.55 -16.73
C LEU A 264 -4.50 -8.66 -17.39
N SER A 265 -3.44 -8.20 -16.70
CA SER A 265 -2.07 -8.36 -17.16
C SER A 265 -1.64 -9.84 -17.18
N CYS A 266 -1.92 -10.60 -16.12
CA CYS A 266 -1.64 -12.03 -16.03
C CYS A 266 -2.33 -12.83 -17.14
N THR A 267 -3.62 -12.58 -17.37
CA THR A 267 -4.39 -13.26 -18.43
C THR A 267 -3.85 -12.90 -19.81
N GLY A 268 -3.51 -11.63 -20.05
CA GLY A 268 -2.87 -11.18 -21.30
C GLY A 268 -1.54 -11.90 -21.59
N ILE A 269 -0.66 -12.02 -20.59
CA ILE A 269 0.63 -12.72 -20.75
C ILE A 269 0.41 -14.23 -20.95
N ALA A 270 -0.54 -14.84 -20.24
CA ALA A 270 -0.88 -16.26 -20.41
C ALA A 270 -1.40 -16.54 -21.83
N THR A 271 -2.28 -15.69 -22.36
CA THR A 271 -2.79 -15.81 -23.74
C THR A 271 -1.65 -15.67 -24.76
N GLN A 272 -0.74 -14.71 -24.59
CA GLN A 272 0.43 -14.55 -25.48
C GLN A 272 1.36 -15.76 -25.47
N ARG A 273 1.58 -16.38 -24.31
CA ARG A 273 2.38 -17.62 -24.22
C ARG A 273 1.68 -18.80 -24.91
N ALA A 274 0.36 -18.91 -24.75
CA ALA A 274 -0.43 -19.96 -25.41
C ALA A 274 -0.41 -19.81 -26.94
N THR A 275 -0.52 -18.59 -27.48
CA THR A 275 -0.43 -18.35 -28.93
C THR A 275 0.98 -18.66 -29.45
N LEU A 276 2.04 -18.25 -28.75
CA LEU A 276 3.43 -18.56 -29.14
C LEU A 276 3.71 -20.06 -29.13
N ALA A 277 3.19 -20.79 -28.13
CA ALA A 277 3.32 -22.24 -28.05
C ALA A 277 2.59 -22.95 -29.20
N SER A 278 1.38 -22.49 -29.53
CA SER A 278 0.60 -22.99 -30.67
C SER A 278 1.32 -22.75 -32.00
N ASP A 279 1.83 -21.55 -32.24
CA ASP A 279 2.56 -21.21 -33.47
C ASP A 279 3.84 -22.04 -33.63
N THR A 280 4.59 -22.21 -32.53
CA THR A 280 5.81 -23.04 -32.51
C THR A 280 5.48 -24.51 -32.82
N GLN A 281 4.36 -25.03 -32.29
CA GLN A 281 3.91 -26.38 -32.57
C GLN A 281 3.48 -26.54 -34.03
N HIS A 282 2.81 -25.53 -34.60
CA HIS A 282 2.41 -25.52 -36.01
C HIS A 282 3.63 -25.49 -36.95
N LEU A 283 4.63 -24.67 -36.64
CA LEU A 283 5.92 -24.62 -37.36
C LEU A 283 6.66 -25.96 -37.28
N ARG A 284 6.73 -26.60 -36.11
CA ARG A 284 7.32 -27.95 -35.96
C ARG A 284 6.61 -29.01 -36.79
N LYS A 285 5.27 -29.03 -36.80
CA LYS A 285 4.49 -29.96 -37.63
C LYS A 285 4.78 -29.76 -39.12
N ARG A 286 4.82 -28.51 -39.59
CA ARG A 286 5.10 -28.17 -40.99
C ARG A 286 6.54 -28.54 -41.39
N ALA A 287 7.51 -28.36 -40.51
CA ALA A 287 8.89 -28.79 -40.72
C ALA A 287 9.01 -30.31 -40.85
N LYS A 288 8.37 -31.08 -39.96
CA LYS A 288 8.33 -32.55 -40.05
C LYS A 288 7.68 -33.03 -41.35
N SER A 289 6.55 -32.45 -41.74
CA SER A 289 5.86 -32.83 -43.00
C SER A 289 6.73 -32.56 -44.24
N ARG A 290 7.46 -31.43 -44.27
CA ARG A 290 8.43 -31.16 -45.34
C ARG A 290 9.59 -32.15 -45.35
N GLN A 291 10.08 -32.56 -44.18
CA GLN A 291 11.17 -33.53 -44.09
C GLN A 291 10.76 -34.91 -44.60
N VAL A 292 9.55 -35.38 -44.25
CA VAL A 292 8.98 -36.63 -44.80
C VAL A 292 8.81 -36.55 -46.31
N LEU A 293 8.34 -35.40 -46.84
CA LEU A 293 8.22 -35.21 -48.28
C LEU A 293 9.58 -35.31 -48.99
N VAL A 294 10.65 -34.77 -48.40
CA VAL A 294 12.01 -34.85 -48.95
C VAL A 294 12.55 -36.28 -48.86
N GLU A 295 12.35 -37.00 -47.75
CA GLU A 295 12.74 -38.41 -47.64
C GLU A 295 12.06 -39.28 -48.70
N ASN A 296 10.76 -39.09 -48.93
CA ASN A 296 10.01 -39.81 -49.97
C ASN A 296 10.45 -39.48 -51.41
N LEU A 297 11.16 -38.37 -51.62
CA LEU A 297 11.70 -37.99 -52.93
C LEU A 297 13.06 -38.63 -53.23
N TYR A 298 13.72 -39.25 -52.24
CA TYR A 298 15.05 -39.86 -52.36
C TYR A 298 15.05 -41.40 -52.29
N GLU A 299 13.91 -42.07 -52.09
CA GLU A 299 13.79 -43.52 -52.33
C GLU A 299 13.26 -43.79 -53.75
N PRO A 300 14.10 -44.18 -54.73
CA PRO A 300 13.62 -44.86 -55.90
C PRO A 300 13.36 -46.33 -55.53
N GLU A 301 12.09 -46.74 -55.54
CA GLU A 301 11.71 -48.15 -55.52
C GLU A 301 12.42 -48.88 -56.68
N VAL A 302 13.39 -49.75 -56.35
CA VAL A 302 13.91 -50.74 -57.27
C VAL A 302 13.27 -52.08 -56.91
N GLU A 303 12.04 -52.30 -57.37
CA GLU A 303 11.45 -53.65 -57.41
C GLU A 303 11.94 -54.38 -58.67
N LEU A 304 12.91 -55.28 -58.52
CA LEU A 304 13.27 -56.24 -59.56
C LEU A 304 12.32 -57.45 -59.50
N ARG A 305 11.44 -57.51 -60.50
CA ARG A 305 10.50 -58.59 -60.79
C ARG A 305 11.24 -59.84 -61.27
N ASP A 306 11.11 -60.96 -60.55
CA ASP A 306 11.69 -62.24 -60.95
C ASP A 306 10.75 -62.99 -61.92
N VAL A 307 11.22 -63.20 -63.16
CA VAL A 307 10.57 -64.06 -64.15
C VAL A 307 11.65 -64.97 -64.73
N GLY A 308 11.51 -66.29 -64.52
CA GLY A 308 12.36 -67.26 -65.20
C GLY A 308 11.93 -68.71 -65.00
N ALA A 309 11.33 -69.30 -66.02
CA ALA A 309 11.33 -70.74 -66.26
C ALA A 309 12.13 -71.01 -67.56
N GLY A 310 13.08 -71.96 -67.54
CA GLY A 310 13.53 -72.62 -68.79
C GLY A 310 15.04 -72.80 -69.02
N VAL A 311 15.64 -73.84 -68.41
CA VAL A 311 16.48 -74.90 -69.03
C VAL A 311 17.89 -74.58 -69.66
N ARG A 312 18.92 -75.16 -68.99
CA ARG A 312 20.20 -75.85 -69.41
C ARG A 312 21.14 -75.17 -70.44
N SER A 313 22.47 -75.09 -70.26
CA SER A 313 23.45 -76.14 -69.89
C SER A 313 24.88 -75.57 -69.64
N MET A 314 25.62 -76.15 -68.65
CA MET A 314 27.09 -76.46 -68.53
C MET A 314 28.16 -75.47 -69.08
N CYS A 315 29.33 -75.18 -68.47
CA CYS A 315 30.11 -75.73 -67.35
C CYS A 315 31.28 -74.77 -66.97
N LEU A 316 31.73 -74.85 -65.70
CA LEU A 316 33.03 -74.49 -65.08
C LEU A 316 33.53 -73.03 -64.97
N GLY A 317 33.76 -72.59 -63.71
CA GLY A 317 34.68 -71.52 -63.32
C GLY A 317 34.20 -70.69 -62.13
N SER A 318 34.89 -70.76 -60.98
CA SER A 318 34.43 -70.30 -59.66
C SER A 318 34.91 -68.88 -59.29
N ARG A 319 34.03 -68.15 -58.56
CA ARG A 319 34.20 -66.97 -57.66
C ARG A 319 34.11 -65.52 -58.19
N HIS A 320 32.98 -64.90 -57.82
CA HIS A 320 32.75 -63.53 -57.27
C HIS A 320 33.06 -62.26 -58.10
N VAL A 321 32.02 -61.82 -58.82
CA VAL A 321 31.44 -60.46 -59.02
C VAL A 321 32.15 -59.22 -58.44
N SER A 322 32.49 -58.24 -59.31
CA SER A 322 31.86 -56.90 -59.33
C SER A 322 32.35 -56.08 -60.55
N SER A 323 31.41 -55.42 -61.24
CA SER A 323 31.63 -54.63 -62.46
C SER A 323 32.04 -53.20 -62.11
N GLU A 324 33.20 -52.78 -62.60
CA GLU A 324 33.51 -51.37 -62.84
C GLU A 324 32.89 -50.89 -64.17
N ASP A 325 32.83 -49.57 -64.31
CA ASP A 325 32.70 -48.75 -65.52
C ASP A 325 31.31 -48.49 -66.15
N PHE A 326 30.70 -47.33 -65.83
CA PHE A 326 30.78 -46.17 -66.76
C PHE A 326 30.33 -44.83 -66.14
N LYS A 327 31.34 -43.98 -65.88
CA LYS A 327 31.46 -42.51 -65.96
C LYS A 327 30.26 -41.55 -65.81
N GLU A 328 30.41 -40.69 -64.80
CA GLU A 328 30.25 -39.23 -64.76
C GLU A 328 29.07 -38.54 -65.47
N LEU A 329 28.12 -38.04 -64.67
CA LEU A 329 27.60 -36.68 -64.83
C LEU A 329 27.43 -36.03 -63.44
N TYR A 330 28.35 -35.12 -63.11
CA TYR A 330 28.38 -34.33 -61.89
C TYR A 330 27.18 -33.36 -61.83
N VAL A 331 26.37 -33.43 -60.77
CA VAL A 331 25.66 -32.25 -60.22
C VAL A 331 25.83 -32.28 -58.71
N GLN A 332 26.57 -31.31 -58.19
CA GLN A 332 26.96 -31.14 -56.79
C GLN A 332 25.88 -30.40 -56.00
N PRO A 333 25.29 -30.97 -54.92
CA PRO A 333 24.58 -30.19 -53.91
C PRO A 333 25.56 -29.76 -52.82
N ARG A 334 25.52 -28.48 -52.45
CA ARG A 334 26.33 -27.88 -51.37
C ARG A 334 26.13 -28.61 -50.04
N ASP A 335 27.23 -29.04 -49.43
CA ASP A 335 27.32 -29.39 -48.01
C ASP A 335 27.01 -28.17 -47.14
N LEU A 336 25.81 -28.12 -46.59
CA LEU A 336 25.53 -27.35 -45.39
C LEU A 336 24.82 -28.30 -44.43
N TYR A 337 25.49 -28.57 -43.32
CA TYR A 337 25.08 -29.37 -42.15
C TYR A 337 25.39 -30.88 -42.17
N LYS A 338 26.60 -31.25 -41.69
CA LYS A 338 26.79 -32.06 -40.45
C LYS A 338 28.27 -32.45 -40.22
N GLN A 339 28.90 -31.85 -39.20
CA GLN A 339 29.70 -32.58 -38.20
C GLN A 339 29.97 -31.62 -37.02
N ARG A 340 29.21 -31.69 -35.92
CA ARG A 340 29.22 -32.70 -34.84
C ARG A 340 30.53 -32.67 -34.04
N HIS A 341 30.42 -32.12 -32.82
CA HIS A 341 31.21 -32.39 -31.62
C HIS A 341 32.68 -32.78 -31.79
N ASN A 342 33.57 -31.82 -31.51
CA ASN A 342 34.89 -32.08 -30.97
C ASN A 342 35.33 -30.88 -30.09
N THR A 343 35.10 -30.97 -28.79
CA THR A 343 35.94 -30.28 -27.80
C THR A 343 36.06 -31.15 -26.55
N THR A 344 37.16 -31.89 -26.51
CA THR A 344 37.68 -32.60 -25.34
C THR A 344 38.12 -31.57 -24.29
N PHE A 345 37.42 -31.49 -23.17
CA PHE A 345 37.87 -30.75 -21.98
C PHE A 345 38.93 -31.58 -21.25
N LYS A 346 40.17 -31.06 -21.17
CA LYS A 346 41.22 -31.54 -20.25
C LYS A 346 41.06 -30.85 -18.88
N PRO A 347 41.30 -31.55 -17.75
CA PRO A 347 41.31 -30.93 -16.44
C PRO A 347 42.68 -30.28 -16.17
N ILE A 348 42.70 -29.10 -15.54
CA ILE A 348 43.92 -28.52 -14.98
C ILE A 348 43.77 -28.58 -13.45
N ALA A 349 44.63 -29.39 -12.84
CA ALA A 349 44.86 -29.43 -11.41
C ALA A 349 45.89 -28.35 -11.00
N SER A 350 45.77 -27.89 -9.76
CA SER A 350 46.72 -27.02 -9.07
C SER A 350 48.06 -27.71 -8.80
N ASP A 351 49.16 -26.95 -8.84
CA ASP A 351 50.13 -26.95 -7.73
C ASP A 351 51.10 -25.75 -7.78
N TYR A 352 51.49 -25.34 -6.56
CA TYR A 352 52.27 -24.17 -6.16
C TYR A 352 53.77 -24.24 -6.53
N GLN A 353 54.39 -23.09 -6.86
CA GLN A 353 55.65 -22.64 -6.24
C GLN A 353 56.00 -21.16 -6.57
N THR A 354 56.32 -20.42 -5.52
CA THR A 354 56.86 -19.04 -5.46
C THR A 354 58.26 -18.90 -6.07
N PRO A 355 58.68 -17.68 -6.46
CA PRO A 355 59.66 -16.99 -5.60
C PRO A 355 59.42 -15.48 -5.40
N MET A 356 59.99 -15.03 -4.29
CA MET A 356 60.12 -13.69 -3.70
C MET A 356 60.89 -12.67 -4.57
N ARG A 357 60.40 -11.42 -4.69
CA ARG A 357 61.13 -10.18 -4.31
C ARG A 357 60.32 -8.89 -4.54
N SER A 358 60.30 -8.08 -3.49
CA SER A 358 59.97 -6.66 -3.34
C SER A 358 60.76 -5.73 -4.26
N TYR A 359 60.21 -4.54 -4.61
CA TYR A 359 60.74 -3.19 -4.26
C TYR A 359 59.73 -2.08 -4.60
N LEU A 360 59.78 -1.03 -3.78
CA LEU A 360 59.05 0.24 -3.77
C LEU A 360 59.06 1.02 -5.10
N VAL A 361 58.01 1.83 -5.31
CA VAL A 361 58.08 3.31 -5.36
C VAL A 361 56.90 3.87 -4.58
#